data_AF-A0AAN9TNP3-F1
#
_entry.id   AF-A0AAN9TNP3-F1
#
_cell.length_a   1.000
_cell.length_b   1.000
_cell.length_c   1.000
_cell.angle_alpha   90.00
_cell.angle_beta   90.00
_cell.angle_gamma   90.00
#
_symmetry.space_group_name_H-M   'P 1'
#
loop_
_entity.id
_entity.type
_entity.pdbx_description
1 polymer ?
#
loop_
_entity_poly.entity_id
_entity_poly.type
_entity_poly.pdbx_seq_one_letter_code
_entity_poly.pdbx_strand_id
1 'polypeptide(L)'
;MEALEPIPTKGLTLDDMDDLMDKVYKVMSAKNDEFRAMLKEQNKQGKLPFCRNLFYNYFSRMITPTLLIGGASVGTLVYFYFSSNVFRYYAKFTFFTISLVFCASAFIPLMLFRPMNYKNALLPSFTLTLAGRILGLRCKISGTENIVKDSACVVLLNHQSMVDCLVLGYLWPELGNSTVIAKKEIFYLWPFGLACWLWGTIYIDRMSGESAKRTINETAATITRKKAKLCMFPEGTRHGGDELLPFKKGAFHVAISSQCPLQPIIVSRYYFLDSKKRIFDPGFMNVEILPAIPTTGLTIDDMEKLMTDTRNIMNKRYQELSEETLVQVVAWIPAVSILTQQSQCLSNYLNFRTAVSIFVQVSQFSSSGLNFRLLVSIFGSMSHFSYRCLNFRLEVSFVGHLSHFSSSCLIFRPVVSIFV
;
A
#
# COMPACT_ATOMS: atom_id res chain seq x y z
N MET A 1 7.48 -15.64 39.92
CA MET A 1 7.84 -14.52 39.02
C MET A 1 6.90 -13.39 39.34
N GLU A 2 7.27 -12.55 40.31
CA GLU A 2 6.55 -11.30 40.58
C GLU A 2 6.79 -10.33 39.43
N ALA A 3 5.72 -9.66 39.01
CA ALA A 3 5.73 -8.69 37.93
C ALA A 3 6.54 -7.45 38.35
N LEU A 4 7.55 -7.11 37.55
CA LEU A 4 8.21 -5.81 37.65
C LEU A 4 7.24 -4.74 37.13
N GLU A 5 6.87 -3.78 37.97
CA GLU A 5 6.06 -2.63 37.57
C GLU A 5 6.80 -1.76 36.52
N PRO A 6 6.07 -1.14 35.59
CA PRO A 6 6.68 -0.31 34.55
C PRO A 6 7.22 1.00 35.14
N ILE A 7 8.50 1.28 34.85
CA ILE A 7 9.16 2.54 35.24
C ILE A 7 8.53 3.70 34.44
N PRO A 8 8.08 4.80 35.08
CA PRO A 8 7.49 5.92 34.37
C PRO A 8 8.53 6.65 33.52
N THR A 9 8.25 6.86 32.24
CA THR A 9 9.10 7.60 31.29
C THR A 9 8.98 9.12 31.43
N LYS A 10 9.25 9.65 32.63
CA LYS A 10 9.51 11.08 32.84
C LYS A 10 10.88 11.26 33.47
N GLY A 11 11.84 11.71 32.66
CA GLY A 11 13.14 12.25 33.05
C GLY A 11 13.90 11.41 34.09
N LEU A 12 14.64 10.41 33.63
CA LEU A 12 15.65 9.71 34.45
C LEU A 12 16.59 10.75 35.08
N THR A 13 16.54 10.86 36.41
CA THR A 13 17.45 11.68 37.19
C THR A 13 18.77 10.93 37.44
N LEU A 14 19.83 11.63 37.85
CA LEU A 14 21.12 11.03 38.17
C LEU A 14 21.00 9.93 39.25
N ASP A 15 20.06 10.08 40.18
CA ASP A 15 19.80 9.11 41.26
C ASP A 15 19.17 7.81 40.74
N ASP A 16 18.34 7.87 39.70
CA ASP A 16 17.74 6.68 39.07
C ASP A 16 18.78 5.82 38.32
N MET A 17 19.82 6.48 37.81
CA MET A 17 20.96 5.83 37.16
C MET A 17 21.88 5.14 38.17
N ASP A 18 22.09 5.73 39.35
CA ASP A 18 22.82 5.08 40.43
C ASP A 18 22.08 3.82 40.94
N ASP A 19 20.75 3.87 41.08
CA ASP A 19 19.93 2.71 41.50
C ASP A 19 19.94 1.57 40.45
N LEU A 20 19.85 1.91 39.16
CA LEU A 20 19.97 0.92 38.07
C LEU A 20 21.35 0.26 38.06
N MET A 21 22.41 1.06 38.24
CA MET A 21 23.78 0.55 38.30
C MET A 21 24.03 -0.31 39.53
N ASP A 22 23.41 0.02 40.68
CA ASP A 22 23.48 -0.80 41.90
C ASP A 22 22.75 -2.14 41.74
N LYS A 23 21.63 -2.16 41.00
CA LYS A 23 20.92 -3.40 40.60
C LYS A 23 21.74 -4.27 39.65
N VAL A 24 22.35 -3.68 38.61
CA VAL A 24 23.24 -4.41 37.69
C VAL A 24 24.48 -4.93 38.42
N TYR A 25 25.05 -4.13 39.33
CA TYR A 25 26.18 -4.51 40.19
C TYR A 25 25.84 -5.72 41.09
N LYS A 26 24.65 -5.71 41.71
CA LYS A 26 24.14 -6.84 42.51
C LYS A 26 23.96 -8.11 41.68
N VAL A 27 23.42 -8.01 40.45
CA VAL A 27 23.21 -9.17 39.58
C VAL A 27 24.54 -9.76 39.08
N MET A 28 25.51 -8.93 38.68
CA MET A 28 26.82 -9.40 38.20
C MET A 28 27.67 -10.02 39.32
N SER A 29 27.67 -9.43 40.52
CA SER A 29 28.37 -9.99 41.68
C SER A 29 27.69 -11.25 42.25
N ALA A 30 26.43 -11.50 41.92
CA ALA A 30 25.69 -12.70 42.32
C ALA A 30 25.99 -13.93 41.44
N LYS A 31 26.38 -13.73 40.18
CA LYS A 31 26.51 -14.82 39.17
C LYS A 31 27.93 -15.22 38.82
N ASN A 32 28.96 -14.55 39.34
CA ASN A 32 30.35 -14.84 38.99
C ASN A 32 31.29 -14.70 40.21
N ASP A 33 31.75 -15.85 40.73
CA ASP A 33 32.56 -15.92 41.95
C ASP A 33 33.97 -15.33 41.76
N GLU A 34 34.51 -15.40 40.55
CA GLU A 34 35.81 -14.82 40.18
C GLU A 34 35.76 -13.28 40.20
N PHE A 35 34.67 -12.72 39.67
CA PHE A 35 34.39 -11.30 39.73
C PHE A 35 34.19 -10.82 41.17
N ARG A 36 33.51 -11.62 42.00
CA ARG A 36 33.29 -11.32 43.43
C ARG A 36 34.61 -11.33 44.23
N ALA A 37 35.54 -12.23 43.93
CA ALA A 37 36.86 -12.27 44.56
C ALA A 37 37.69 -11.02 44.21
N MET A 38 37.72 -10.66 42.93
CA MET A 38 38.42 -9.47 42.44
C MET A 38 37.87 -8.18 43.08
N LEU A 39 36.55 -8.09 43.27
CA LEU A 39 35.90 -6.94 43.93
C LEU A 39 36.27 -6.83 45.42
N LYS A 40 36.33 -7.95 46.15
CA LYS A 40 36.75 -7.93 47.57
C LYS A 40 38.19 -7.43 47.73
N GLU A 41 39.06 -7.77 46.79
CA GLU A 41 40.45 -7.34 46.79
C GLU A 41 40.60 -5.84 46.47
N GLN A 42 39.86 -5.33 45.48
CA GLN A 42 39.84 -3.89 45.17
C GLN A 42 39.19 -3.05 46.28
N ASN A 43 38.19 -3.60 47.00
CA ASN A 43 37.58 -2.95 48.16
C ASN A 43 38.54 -2.87 49.36
N LYS A 44 39.32 -3.93 49.62
CA LYS A 44 40.40 -3.91 50.63
C LYS A 44 41.46 -2.85 50.33
N GLN A 45 41.71 -2.55 49.06
CA GLN A 45 42.65 -1.51 48.63
C GLN A 45 42.03 -0.09 48.61
N GLY A 46 40.77 0.08 49.01
CA GLY A 46 40.08 1.39 48.99
C GLY A 46 39.78 1.93 47.59
N LYS A 47 39.95 1.13 46.53
CA LYS A 47 39.82 1.55 45.12
C LYS A 47 38.43 1.31 44.53
N LEU A 48 37.52 0.70 45.29
CA LEU A 48 36.17 0.39 44.83
C LEU A 48 35.37 1.63 44.33
N PRO A 49 35.42 2.80 45.02
CA PRO A 49 34.76 4.01 44.52
C PRO A 49 35.35 4.48 43.18
N PHE A 50 36.68 4.36 43.01
CA PHE A 50 37.37 4.72 41.77
C PHE A 50 36.99 3.79 40.60
N CYS A 51 36.96 2.48 40.82
CA CYS A 51 36.53 1.51 39.79
C CYS A 51 35.06 1.69 39.39
N ARG A 52 34.17 1.95 40.35
CA ARG A 52 32.74 2.26 40.09
C ARG A 52 32.61 3.52 39.24
N ASN A 53 33.37 4.56 39.56
CA ASN A 53 33.35 5.82 38.81
C ASN A 53 33.97 5.66 37.41
N LEU A 54 35.01 4.84 37.25
CA LEU A 54 35.62 4.53 35.95
C LEU A 54 34.64 3.77 35.04
N PHE A 55 33.92 2.80 35.60
CA PHE A 55 32.92 2.00 34.88
C PHE A 55 31.70 2.83 34.50
N TYR A 56 31.20 3.67 35.41
CA TYR A 56 30.12 4.63 35.14
C TYR A 56 30.52 5.62 34.03
N ASN A 57 31.71 6.21 34.11
CA ASN A 57 32.21 7.13 33.10
C ASN A 57 32.43 6.45 31.73
N TYR A 58 32.85 5.19 31.71
CA TYR A 58 33.00 4.41 30.48
C TYR A 58 31.64 4.08 29.84
N PHE A 59 30.69 3.56 30.62
CA PHE A 59 29.35 3.20 30.14
C PHE A 59 28.53 4.43 29.73
N SER A 60 28.58 5.50 30.52
CA SER A 60 27.93 6.79 30.21
C SER A 60 28.53 7.42 28.95
N ARG A 61 29.86 7.42 28.79
CA ARG A 61 30.52 7.92 27.57
C ARG A 61 30.28 7.04 26.33
N MET A 62 29.95 5.76 26.50
CA MET A 62 29.64 4.86 25.39
C MET A 62 28.16 4.92 24.99
N ILE A 63 27.23 4.95 25.93
CA ILE A 63 25.79 4.90 25.67
C ILE A 63 25.22 6.26 25.25
N THR A 64 25.65 7.35 25.90
CA THR A 64 25.04 8.66 25.72
C THR A 64 25.25 9.23 24.31
N PRO A 65 26.46 9.16 23.69
CA PRO A 65 26.64 9.59 22.32
C PRO A 65 25.90 8.72 21.30
N THR A 66 25.81 7.40 21.53
CA THR A 66 25.13 6.47 20.61
C THR A 66 23.62 6.67 20.61
N LEU A 67 23.01 6.95 21.78
CA LEU A 67 21.60 7.30 21.89
C LEU A 67 21.30 8.71 21.36
N LEU A 68 22.20 9.68 21.54
CA LEU A 68 22.04 11.04 20.98
C LEU A 68 22.20 11.07 19.46
N ILE A 69 23.18 10.37 18.90
CA ILE A 69 23.38 10.23 17.46
C ILE A 69 22.22 9.43 16.85
N GLY A 70 21.77 8.36 17.52
CA GLY A 70 20.57 7.61 17.15
C GLY A 70 19.32 8.48 17.17
N GLY A 71 19.08 9.22 18.25
CA GLY A 71 17.93 10.13 18.39
C GLY A 71 17.94 11.28 17.38
N ALA A 72 19.09 11.90 17.12
CA ALA A 72 19.24 12.93 16.09
C ALA A 72 19.01 12.37 14.68
N SER A 73 19.45 11.14 14.40
CA SER A 73 19.20 10.47 13.12
C SER A 73 17.71 10.13 12.93
N VAL A 74 17.04 9.61 13.96
CA VAL A 74 15.59 9.31 13.91
C VAL A 74 14.79 10.60 13.80
N GLY A 75 15.11 11.64 14.59
CA GLY A 75 14.46 12.95 14.51
C GLY A 75 14.60 13.59 13.12
N THR A 76 15.78 13.45 12.50
CA THR A 76 16.04 13.94 11.13
C THR A 76 15.21 13.18 10.10
N LEU A 77 15.14 11.85 10.19
CA LEU A 77 14.31 11.02 9.30
C LEU A 77 12.82 11.35 9.45
N VAL A 78 12.35 11.53 10.70
CA VAL A 78 10.99 11.95 11.01
C VAL A 78 10.70 13.33 10.42
N TYR A 79 11.61 14.30 10.60
CA TYR A 79 11.49 15.63 10.01
C TYR A 79 11.38 15.58 8.49
N PHE A 80 12.24 14.80 7.81
CA PHE A 80 12.16 14.63 6.35
C PHE A 80 10.87 13.94 5.90
N TYR A 81 10.40 12.96 6.67
CA TYR A 81 9.13 12.28 6.40
C TYR A 81 7.93 13.24 6.41
N PHE A 82 7.90 14.18 7.36
CA PHE A 82 6.81 15.16 7.45
C PHE A 82 7.01 16.37 6.52
N SER A 83 8.26 16.72 6.17
CA SER A 83 8.56 17.92 5.40
C SER A 83 8.64 17.68 3.88
N SER A 84 8.98 16.47 3.44
CA SER A 84 9.21 16.15 2.03
C SER A 84 8.32 15.02 1.52
N ASN A 85 7.47 15.34 0.54
CA ASN A 85 6.63 14.34 -0.13
C ASN A 85 7.47 13.29 -0.87
N VAL A 86 8.60 13.69 -1.45
CA VAL A 86 9.51 12.79 -2.16
C VAL A 86 10.13 11.78 -1.19
N PHE A 87 10.61 12.25 -0.04
CA PHE A 87 11.18 11.37 0.97
C PHE A 87 10.12 10.41 1.51
N ARG A 88 8.94 10.92 1.86
CA ARG A 88 7.80 10.13 2.33
C ARG A 88 7.38 9.04 1.32
N TYR A 89 7.36 9.36 0.03
CA TYR A 89 7.07 8.41 -1.05
C TYR A 89 8.07 7.24 -1.07
N TYR A 90 9.36 7.55 -1.10
CA TYR A 90 10.39 6.50 -1.13
C TYR A 90 10.45 5.72 0.18
N ALA A 91 10.28 6.38 1.33
CA ALA A 91 10.20 5.71 2.63
C ALA A 91 9.06 4.67 2.67
N LYS A 92 7.86 5.03 2.19
CA LYS A 92 6.72 4.11 2.11
C LYS A 92 6.95 2.96 1.12
N PHE A 93 7.52 3.23 -0.05
CA PHE A 93 7.88 2.18 -1.01
C PHE A 93 8.95 1.23 -0.48
N THR A 94 9.98 1.76 0.18
CA THR A 94 11.02 0.97 0.83
C THR A 94 10.42 0.10 1.93
N PHE A 95 9.56 0.67 2.80
CA PHE A 95 8.84 -0.11 3.80
C PHE A 95 7.99 -1.22 3.18
N PHE A 96 7.23 -0.92 2.11
CA PHE A 96 6.42 -1.91 1.41
C PHE A 96 7.29 -3.03 0.81
N THR A 97 8.42 -2.68 0.20
CA THR A 97 9.34 -3.64 -0.43
C THR A 97 10.00 -4.54 0.60
N ILE A 98 10.50 -3.97 1.71
CA ILE A 98 11.07 -4.73 2.83
C ILE A 98 10.00 -5.65 3.42
N SER A 99 8.79 -5.15 3.62
CA SER A 99 7.66 -5.95 4.13
C SER A 99 7.32 -7.11 3.19
N LEU A 100 7.28 -6.87 1.88
CA LEU A 100 7.06 -7.89 0.85
C LEU A 100 8.11 -9.00 0.92
N VAL A 101 9.39 -8.63 0.93
CA VAL A 101 10.50 -9.60 0.99
C VAL A 101 10.49 -10.35 2.32
N PHE A 102 10.32 -9.65 3.44
CA PHE A 102 10.27 -10.23 4.77
C PHE A 102 9.10 -11.22 4.91
N CYS A 103 7.88 -10.81 4.56
CA CYS A 103 6.68 -11.65 4.62
C CYS A 103 6.81 -12.90 3.74
N ALA A 104 7.38 -12.78 2.54
CA ALA A 104 7.61 -13.93 1.69
C ALA A 104 8.65 -14.90 2.28
N SER A 105 9.70 -14.35 2.90
CA SER A 105 10.89 -15.13 3.28
C SER A 105 10.82 -15.74 4.67
N ALA A 106 10.11 -15.10 5.60
CA ALA A 106 9.94 -15.56 6.98
C ALA A 106 9.35 -16.97 7.06
N PHE A 107 8.56 -17.38 6.06
CA PHE A 107 7.90 -18.69 6.02
C PHE A 107 8.63 -19.73 5.16
N ILE A 108 9.77 -19.41 4.52
CA ILE A 108 10.52 -20.37 3.68
C ILE A 108 10.77 -21.71 4.40
N PRO A 109 11.21 -21.76 5.68
CA PRO A 109 11.41 -23.03 6.38
C PRO A 109 10.16 -23.91 6.41
N LEU A 110 8.96 -23.31 6.55
CA LEU A 110 7.70 -24.04 6.52
C LEU A 110 7.34 -24.50 5.10
N MET A 111 7.60 -23.67 4.10
CA MET A 111 7.30 -23.98 2.70
C MET A 111 8.16 -25.14 2.15
N LEU A 112 9.38 -25.32 2.68
CA LEU A 112 10.27 -26.42 2.28
C LEU A 112 9.71 -27.81 2.57
N PHE A 113 8.78 -27.95 3.52
CA PHE A 113 8.09 -29.23 3.76
C PHE A 113 7.06 -29.59 2.68
N ARG A 114 6.62 -28.61 1.87
CA ARG A 114 5.62 -28.78 0.81
C ARG A 114 5.98 -27.91 -0.39
N PRO A 115 7.13 -28.13 -1.05
CA PRO A 115 7.57 -27.27 -2.14
C PRO A 115 6.55 -27.25 -3.28
N MET A 116 6.49 -26.13 -4.01
CA MET A 116 5.61 -25.92 -5.16
C MET A 116 4.11 -26.10 -4.86
N ASN A 117 3.67 -25.71 -3.66
CA ASN A 117 2.27 -25.79 -3.22
C ASN A 117 1.65 -24.40 -3.05
N TYR A 118 0.53 -24.12 -3.72
CA TYR A 118 -0.14 -22.82 -3.67
C TYR A 118 -0.47 -22.35 -2.24
N LYS A 119 -0.72 -23.30 -1.31
CA LYS A 119 -1.04 -23.00 0.09
C LYS A 119 0.10 -22.27 0.79
N ASN A 120 1.34 -22.41 0.32
CA ASN A 120 2.52 -21.71 0.85
C ASN A 120 2.43 -20.19 0.69
N ALA A 121 1.62 -19.68 -0.24
CA ALA A 121 1.42 -18.24 -0.37
C ALA A 121 0.42 -17.66 0.64
N LEU A 122 -0.42 -18.47 1.30
CA LEU A 122 -1.48 -17.97 2.19
C LEU A 122 -0.93 -17.19 3.40
N LEU A 123 0.13 -17.69 4.03
CA LEU A 123 0.78 -17.03 5.17
C LEU A 123 1.46 -15.71 4.76
N PRO A 124 2.34 -15.68 3.74
CA PRO A 124 2.87 -14.42 3.18
C PRO A 124 1.79 -13.43 2.79
N SER A 125 0.73 -13.88 2.12
CA SER A 125 -0.41 -13.06 1.72
C SER A 125 -1.07 -12.42 2.92
N PHE A 126 -1.42 -13.20 3.95
CA PHE A 126 -2.00 -12.68 5.17
C PHE A 126 -1.11 -11.61 5.84
N THR A 127 0.18 -11.90 6.05
CA THR A 127 1.09 -10.93 6.68
C THR A 127 1.33 -9.68 5.83
N LEU A 128 1.36 -9.83 4.50
CA LEU A 128 1.47 -8.69 3.60
C LEU A 128 0.22 -7.81 3.64
N THR A 129 -0.98 -8.38 3.76
CA THR A 129 -2.21 -7.59 3.92
C THR A 129 -2.20 -6.77 5.21
N LEU A 130 -1.64 -7.31 6.29
CA LEU A 130 -1.45 -6.57 7.54
C LEU A 130 -0.44 -5.42 7.36
N ALA A 131 0.69 -5.66 6.69
CA ALA A 131 1.66 -4.60 6.37
C ALA A 131 1.05 -3.51 5.47
N GLY A 132 0.18 -3.89 4.52
CA GLY A 132 -0.59 -2.95 3.71
C GLY A 132 -1.51 -2.07 4.56
N ARG A 133 -2.17 -2.64 5.59
CA ARG A 133 -3.01 -1.87 6.53
C ARG A 133 -2.21 -0.86 7.35
N ILE A 134 -0.96 -1.16 7.69
CA ILE A 134 -0.05 -0.21 8.36
C ILE A 134 0.22 1.02 7.46
N LEU A 135 0.31 0.82 6.14
CA LEU A 135 0.40 1.92 5.16
C LEU A 135 -0.95 2.62 4.91
N GLY A 136 -2.02 2.21 5.59
CA GLY A 136 -3.36 2.72 5.38
C GLY A 136 -4.00 2.25 4.07
N LEU A 137 -3.52 1.14 3.50
CA LEU A 137 -4.08 0.55 2.28
C LEU A 137 -5.17 -0.45 2.62
N ARG A 138 -6.32 -0.26 1.99
CA ARG A 138 -7.50 -1.10 2.15
C ARG A 138 -7.94 -1.62 0.79
N CYS A 139 -8.36 -2.88 0.76
CA CYS A 139 -8.86 -3.55 -0.43
C CYS A 139 -10.25 -4.12 -0.14
N LYS A 140 -11.15 -3.98 -1.09
CA LYS A 140 -12.46 -4.65 -1.09
C LYS A 140 -12.56 -5.50 -2.34
N ILE A 141 -12.94 -6.76 -2.16
CA ILE A 141 -13.18 -7.70 -3.25
C ILE A 141 -14.70 -7.86 -3.40
N SER A 142 -15.18 -7.78 -4.64
CA SER A 142 -16.54 -8.13 -5.06
C SER A 142 -16.51 -9.18 -6.18
N GLY A 143 -17.64 -9.86 -6.42
CA GLY A 143 -17.76 -10.84 -7.48
C GLY A 143 -17.18 -12.22 -7.16
N THR A 144 -16.96 -12.55 -5.89
CA THR A 144 -16.37 -13.85 -5.49
C THR A 144 -17.23 -15.04 -5.88
N GLU A 145 -18.53 -14.84 -6.10
CA GLU A 145 -19.47 -15.79 -6.68
C GLU A 145 -19.11 -16.21 -8.12
N ASN A 146 -18.41 -15.35 -8.87
CA ASN A 146 -18.02 -15.60 -10.26
C ASN A 146 -16.76 -16.46 -10.39
N ILE A 147 -16.07 -16.76 -9.29
CA ILE A 147 -14.82 -17.53 -9.30
C ILE A 147 -15.09 -18.93 -9.87
N VAL A 148 -14.38 -19.30 -10.93
CA VAL A 148 -14.38 -20.66 -11.46
C VAL A 148 -13.99 -21.67 -10.38
N LYS A 149 -14.91 -22.58 -10.04
CA LYS A 149 -14.71 -23.64 -9.04
C LYS A 149 -14.29 -24.94 -9.70
N ASP A 150 -13.45 -25.70 -9.00
CA ASP A 150 -13.07 -27.10 -9.34
C ASP A 150 -12.55 -27.35 -10.77
N SER A 151 -12.08 -26.29 -11.43
CA SER A 151 -11.56 -26.31 -12.79
C SER A 151 -10.37 -25.37 -12.94
N ALA A 152 -9.55 -25.60 -13.97
CA ALA A 152 -8.49 -24.70 -14.36
C ALA A 152 -9.08 -23.46 -15.07
N CYS A 153 -8.43 -22.32 -14.90
CA CYS A 153 -8.78 -21.10 -15.63
C CYS A 153 -7.55 -20.21 -15.78
N VAL A 154 -7.57 -19.32 -16.77
CA VAL A 154 -6.56 -18.27 -16.92
C VAL A 154 -7.14 -16.99 -16.34
N VAL A 155 -6.59 -16.55 -15.21
CA VAL A 155 -7.01 -15.33 -14.53
C VAL A 155 -6.29 -14.14 -15.14
N LEU A 156 -7.03 -13.14 -15.60
CA LEU A 156 -6.50 -11.93 -16.22
C LEU A 156 -6.63 -10.76 -15.24
N LEU A 157 -5.51 -10.16 -14.85
CA LEU A 157 -5.47 -8.97 -13.99
C LEU A 157 -4.80 -7.80 -14.70
N ASN A 158 -5.32 -6.59 -14.56
CA ASN A 158 -4.59 -5.39 -15.00
C ASN A 158 -3.35 -5.15 -14.11
N HIS A 159 -2.30 -4.55 -14.66
CA HIS A 159 -1.03 -4.36 -13.95
C HIS A 159 -0.71 -2.88 -13.81
N GLN A 160 -0.68 -2.35 -12.59
CA GLN A 160 -0.49 -0.91 -12.35
C GLN A 160 0.82 -0.61 -11.61
N SER A 161 1.21 -1.45 -10.65
CA SER A 161 2.30 -1.14 -9.72
C SER A 161 2.86 -2.39 -9.05
N MET A 162 3.97 -2.25 -8.33
CA MET A 162 4.40 -3.28 -7.38
C MET A 162 3.37 -3.48 -6.24
N VAL A 163 2.51 -2.50 -5.99
CA VAL A 163 1.37 -2.62 -5.06
C VAL A 163 0.41 -3.74 -5.48
N ASP A 164 0.42 -4.19 -6.75
CA ASP A 164 -0.38 -5.34 -7.19
C ASP A 164 -0.04 -6.63 -6.42
N CYS A 165 1.17 -6.74 -5.85
CA CYS A 165 1.50 -7.85 -4.93
C CYS A 165 0.59 -7.88 -3.70
N LEU A 166 0.15 -6.71 -3.21
CA LEU A 166 -0.82 -6.61 -2.12
C LEU A 166 -2.21 -7.10 -2.58
N VAL A 167 -2.63 -6.76 -3.80
CA VAL A 167 -3.88 -7.25 -4.40
C VAL A 167 -3.87 -8.77 -4.52
N LEU A 168 -2.77 -9.36 -5.00
CA LEU A 168 -2.59 -10.82 -5.00
C LEU A 168 -2.69 -11.40 -3.57
N GLY A 169 -2.15 -10.68 -2.57
CA GLY A 169 -2.31 -11.03 -1.16
C GLY A 169 -3.77 -11.16 -0.71
N TYR A 170 -4.65 -10.26 -1.16
CA TYR A 170 -6.08 -10.33 -0.89
C TYR A 170 -6.80 -11.42 -1.72
N LEU A 171 -6.35 -11.67 -2.95
CA LEU A 171 -7.01 -12.62 -3.87
C LEU A 171 -6.65 -14.09 -3.62
N TRP A 172 -5.47 -14.39 -3.07
CA TRP A 172 -5.01 -15.78 -2.92
C TRP A 172 -5.94 -16.67 -2.08
N PRO A 173 -6.43 -16.20 -0.93
CA PRO A 173 -7.42 -16.96 -0.15
C PRO A 173 -8.71 -17.25 -0.94
N GLU A 174 -9.14 -16.32 -1.79
CA GLU A 174 -10.38 -16.44 -2.58
C GLU A 174 -10.20 -17.37 -3.79
N LEU A 175 -9.08 -17.25 -4.52
CA LEU A 175 -8.85 -18.01 -5.75
C LEU A 175 -8.49 -19.49 -5.48
N GLY A 176 -7.98 -19.80 -4.29
CA GLY A 176 -7.59 -21.16 -3.92
C GLY A 176 -6.34 -21.61 -4.68
N ASN A 177 -6.44 -22.70 -5.47
CA ASN A 177 -5.32 -23.31 -6.19
C ASN A 177 -4.80 -22.43 -7.35
N SER A 178 -4.18 -21.30 -7.02
CA SER A 178 -3.70 -20.30 -7.97
C SER A 178 -2.17 -20.23 -8.04
N THR A 179 -1.66 -19.92 -9.22
CA THR A 179 -0.24 -19.63 -9.48
C THR A 179 -0.09 -18.41 -10.39
N VAL A 180 1.12 -17.87 -10.52
CA VAL A 180 1.46 -16.70 -11.35
C VAL A 180 2.59 -17.07 -12.31
N ILE A 181 2.58 -16.45 -13.49
CA ILE A 181 3.76 -16.39 -14.36
C ILE A 181 4.55 -15.11 -14.10
N ALA A 182 5.82 -15.28 -13.73
CA ALA A 182 6.77 -14.20 -13.47
C ALA A 182 7.93 -14.23 -14.48
N LYS A 183 8.64 -13.10 -14.62
CA LYS A 183 9.87 -13.06 -15.43
C LYS A 183 10.99 -13.83 -14.72
N LYS A 184 11.83 -14.56 -15.48
CA LYS A 184 12.93 -15.38 -14.94
C LYS A 184 13.87 -14.61 -14.01
N GLU A 185 14.10 -13.31 -14.26
CA GLU A 185 14.95 -12.46 -13.43
C GLU A 185 14.42 -12.32 -11.99
N ILE A 186 13.10 -12.41 -11.79
CA ILE A 186 12.48 -12.32 -10.45
C ILE A 186 12.89 -13.50 -9.57
N PHE A 187 13.21 -14.66 -10.15
CA PHE A 187 13.72 -15.80 -9.40
C PHE A 187 15.03 -15.48 -8.66
N TYR A 188 15.88 -14.65 -9.27
CA TYR A 188 17.19 -14.30 -8.71
C TYR A 188 17.14 -13.18 -7.66
N LEU A 189 15.96 -12.60 -7.39
CA LEU A 189 15.75 -11.67 -6.29
C LEU A 189 15.69 -12.45 -4.97
N TRP A 190 16.84 -12.95 -4.51
CA TRP A 190 16.94 -13.69 -3.26
C TRP A 190 16.68 -12.79 -2.05
N PRO A 191 15.95 -13.26 -1.02
CA PRO A 191 15.23 -14.54 -0.88
C PRO A 191 13.82 -14.62 -1.50
N PHE A 192 13.26 -13.51 -1.99
CA PHE A 192 11.88 -13.42 -2.49
C PHE A 192 11.58 -14.39 -3.65
N GLY A 193 12.49 -14.53 -4.61
CA GLY A 193 12.33 -15.42 -5.76
C GLY A 193 12.21 -16.90 -5.38
N LEU A 194 12.95 -17.35 -4.36
CA LEU A 194 12.80 -18.72 -3.83
C LEU A 194 11.43 -18.91 -3.20
N ALA A 195 10.97 -17.97 -2.37
CA ALA A 195 9.65 -18.05 -1.75
C ALA A 195 8.55 -18.15 -2.82
N CYS A 196 8.66 -17.33 -3.87
CA CYS A 196 7.77 -17.38 -5.02
C CYS A 196 7.72 -18.75 -5.69
N TRP A 197 8.88 -19.32 -5.97
CA TRP A 197 8.99 -20.68 -6.49
C TRP A 197 8.34 -21.70 -5.55
N LEU A 198 8.57 -21.62 -4.24
CA LEU A 198 8.04 -22.56 -3.26
C LEU A 198 6.51 -22.57 -3.16
N TRP A 199 5.81 -21.48 -3.51
CA TRP A 199 4.35 -21.50 -3.65
C TRP A 199 3.84 -21.82 -5.07
N GLY A 200 4.75 -22.16 -5.97
CA GLY A 200 4.42 -22.67 -7.30
C GLY A 200 4.45 -21.64 -8.42
N THR A 201 5.03 -20.45 -8.23
CA THR A 201 5.23 -19.47 -9.32
C THR A 201 6.05 -20.06 -10.46
N ILE A 202 5.59 -19.83 -11.68
CA ILE A 202 6.25 -20.29 -12.90
C ILE A 202 7.07 -19.15 -13.48
N TYR A 203 8.34 -19.40 -13.78
CA TYR A 203 9.25 -18.41 -14.33
C TYR A 203 9.42 -18.59 -15.83
N ILE A 204 9.27 -17.51 -16.59
CA ILE A 204 9.44 -17.52 -18.05
C ILE A 204 10.58 -16.58 -18.47
N ASP A 205 11.37 -17.02 -19.44
CA ASP A 205 12.30 -16.17 -20.16
C ASP A 205 11.56 -15.53 -21.35
N ARG A 206 11.32 -14.22 -21.26
CA ARG A 206 10.60 -13.48 -22.31
C ARG A 206 11.52 -13.00 -23.43
N MET A 207 12.84 -13.09 -23.27
CA MET A 207 13.81 -12.68 -24.28
C MET A 207 13.98 -13.75 -25.35
N SER A 208 13.80 -15.03 -24.98
CA SER A 208 13.71 -16.14 -25.93
C SER A 208 12.25 -16.47 -26.25
N GLY A 209 11.75 -15.95 -27.37
CA GLY A 209 10.36 -16.14 -27.81
C GLY A 209 9.96 -17.61 -27.97
N GLU A 210 10.89 -18.48 -28.37
CA GLU A 210 10.64 -19.91 -28.51
C GLU A 210 10.55 -20.62 -27.14
N SER A 211 11.46 -20.28 -26.20
CA SER A 211 11.39 -20.85 -24.84
C SER A 211 10.14 -20.36 -24.09
N ALA A 212 9.72 -19.11 -24.33
CA ALA A 212 8.49 -18.57 -23.76
C ALA A 212 7.26 -19.36 -24.24
N LYS A 213 7.16 -19.62 -25.56
CA LYS A 213 6.08 -20.42 -26.15
C LYS A 213 6.05 -21.84 -25.60
N ARG A 214 7.21 -22.50 -25.52
CA ARG A 214 7.32 -23.84 -24.94
C ARG A 214 6.84 -23.88 -23.50
N THR A 215 7.33 -22.96 -22.66
CA THR A 215 6.94 -22.89 -21.24
C THR A 215 5.45 -22.61 -21.07
N ILE A 216 4.88 -21.76 -21.93
CA ILE A 216 3.44 -21.47 -21.99
C ILE A 216 2.63 -22.74 -22.28
N ASN A 217 3.05 -23.55 -23.26
CA ASN A 217 2.36 -24.80 -23.61
C ASN A 217 2.48 -25.87 -22.50
N GLU A 218 3.67 -26.03 -21.91
CA GLU A 218 3.87 -26.93 -20.78
C GLU A 218 3.05 -26.49 -19.55
N THR A 219 2.92 -25.17 -19.36
CA THR A 219 2.06 -24.58 -18.33
C THR A 219 0.60 -24.90 -18.59
N ALA A 220 0.12 -24.75 -19.83
CA ALA A 220 -1.27 -25.06 -20.21
C ALA A 220 -1.65 -26.50 -19.80
N ALA A 221 -0.82 -27.49 -20.15
CA ALA A 221 -1.05 -28.88 -19.76
C ALA A 221 -1.03 -29.07 -18.23
N THR A 222 -0.11 -28.38 -17.54
CA THR A 222 0.04 -28.51 -16.09
C THR A 222 -1.14 -27.91 -15.33
N ILE A 223 -1.64 -26.75 -15.75
CA ILE A 223 -2.74 -26.08 -15.05
C ILE A 223 -4.03 -26.88 -15.20
N THR A 224 -4.30 -27.46 -16.37
CA THR A 224 -5.47 -28.32 -16.59
C THR A 224 -5.40 -29.56 -15.71
N ARG A 225 -4.27 -30.28 -15.72
CA ARG A 225 -4.08 -31.49 -14.90
C ARG A 225 -4.23 -31.20 -13.41
N LYS A 226 -3.70 -30.07 -12.94
CA LYS A 226 -3.75 -29.69 -11.51
C LYS A 226 -5.03 -28.92 -11.13
N LYS A 227 -5.94 -28.64 -12.07
CA LYS A 227 -7.07 -27.74 -11.87
C LYS A 227 -6.65 -26.41 -11.23
N ALA A 228 -5.55 -25.84 -11.74
CA ALA A 228 -4.94 -24.64 -11.19
C ALA A 228 -5.41 -23.39 -11.94
N LYS A 229 -5.51 -22.27 -11.22
CA LYS A 229 -5.82 -20.95 -11.76
C LYS A 229 -4.53 -20.21 -12.08
N LEU A 230 -4.31 -19.88 -13.35
CA LEU A 230 -3.10 -19.22 -13.80
C LEU A 230 -3.30 -17.71 -13.88
N CYS A 231 -2.74 -16.96 -12.95
CA CYS A 231 -2.77 -15.50 -12.92
C CYS A 231 -1.75 -14.92 -13.89
N MET A 232 -2.25 -14.10 -14.82
CA MET A 232 -1.46 -13.42 -15.83
C MET A 232 -1.88 -11.96 -15.95
N PHE A 233 -0.89 -11.11 -16.20
CA PHE A 233 -1.09 -9.71 -16.52
C PHE A 233 -1.04 -9.54 -18.05
N PRO A 234 -2.17 -9.43 -18.75
CA PRO A 234 -2.21 -9.51 -20.22
C PRO A 234 -1.53 -8.32 -20.90
N GLU A 235 -1.40 -7.18 -20.23
CA GLU A 235 -0.64 -6.00 -20.71
C GLU A 235 0.88 -6.27 -20.76
N GLY A 236 1.37 -7.16 -19.90
CA GLY A 236 2.79 -7.56 -19.82
C GLY A 236 3.74 -6.50 -19.26
N THR A 237 3.25 -5.31 -18.90
CA THR A 237 3.97 -4.21 -18.24
C THR A 237 3.01 -3.45 -17.31
N ARG A 238 3.53 -2.58 -16.46
CA ARG A 238 2.74 -1.77 -15.52
C ARG A 238 2.22 -0.50 -16.19
N HIS A 239 0.97 -0.18 -15.95
CA HIS A 239 0.28 1.02 -16.43
C HIS A 239 -0.83 1.43 -15.46
N GLY A 240 -0.76 2.65 -14.93
CA GLY A 240 -1.80 3.23 -14.06
C GLY A 240 -2.48 4.41 -14.75
N GLY A 241 -2.84 4.27 -16.03
CA GLY A 241 -3.56 5.28 -16.80
C GLY A 241 -5.08 5.13 -16.70
N ASP A 242 -5.79 5.90 -17.53
CA ASP A 242 -7.26 5.93 -17.54
C ASP A 242 -7.86 4.77 -18.34
N GLU A 243 -7.02 4.09 -19.13
CA GLU A 243 -7.37 2.91 -19.92
C GLU A 243 -6.33 1.81 -19.74
N LEU A 244 -6.73 0.57 -20.03
CA LEU A 244 -5.85 -0.59 -20.09
C LEU A 244 -5.03 -0.58 -21.38
N LEU A 245 -3.76 -1.01 -21.29
CA LEU A 245 -2.91 -1.18 -22.46
C LEU A 245 -3.42 -2.29 -23.39
N PRO A 246 -2.95 -2.33 -24.65
CA PRO A 246 -3.18 -3.48 -25.53
C PRO A 246 -2.72 -4.79 -24.90
N PHE A 247 -3.54 -5.83 -25.03
CA PHE A 247 -3.24 -7.14 -24.47
C PHE A 247 -2.29 -7.94 -25.37
N LYS A 248 -1.48 -8.79 -24.73
CA LYS A 248 -0.57 -9.73 -25.39
C LYS A 248 -1.22 -11.10 -25.54
N LYS A 249 -0.85 -11.81 -26.61
CA LYS A 249 -1.43 -13.12 -26.99
C LYS A 249 -1.23 -14.24 -25.98
N GLY A 250 -0.21 -14.17 -25.11
CA GLY A 250 0.23 -15.28 -24.28
C GLY A 250 -0.87 -15.90 -23.42
N ALA A 251 -1.66 -15.08 -22.70
CA ALA A 251 -2.71 -15.59 -21.82
C ALA A 251 -3.87 -16.25 -22.60
N PHE A 252 -4.23 -15.66 -23.75
CA PHE A 252 -5.29 -16.14 -24.63
C PHE A 252 -4.89 -17.44 -25.33
N HIS A 253 -3.61 -17.55 -25.72
CA HIS A 253 -3.05 -18.79 -26.24
C HIS A 253 -3.15 -19.92 -25.21
N VAL A 254 -2.83 -19.68 -23.92
CA VAL A 254 -3.01 -20.69 -22.87
C VAL A 254 -4.48 -21.09 -22.77
N ALA A 255 -5.38 -20.12 -22.69
CA ALA A 255 -6.80 -20.37 -22.48
C ALA A 255 -7.42 -21.20 -23.62
N ILE A 256 -7.13 -20.85 -24.88
CA ILE A 256 -7.57 -21.59 -26.07
C ILE A 256 -6.92 -22.97 -26.12
N SER A 257 -5.59 -23.07 -25.93
CA SER A 257 -4.89 -24.36 -26.04
C SER A 257 -5.30 -25.36 -24.95
N SER A 258 -5.63 -24.85 -23.76
CA SER A 258 -6.11 -25.67 -22.63
C SER A 258 -7.63 -25.81 -22.60
N GLN A 259 -8.36 -25.15 -23.51
CA GLN A 259 -9.82 -25.06 -23.52
C GLN A 259 -10.40 -24.65 -22.14
N CYS A 260 -9.65 -23.82 -21.41
CA CYS A 260 -10.00 -23.34 -20.08
C CYS A 260 -10.50 -21.89 -20.18
N PRO A 261 -11.53 -21.52 -19.40
CA PRO A 261 -12.10 -20.18 -19.47
C PRO A 261 -11.11 -19.10 -19.01
N LEU A 262 -11.34 -17.88 -19.50
CA LEU A 262 -10.71 -16.67 -18.96
C LEU A 262 -11.51 -16.18 -17.75
N GLN A 263 -10.82 -15.81 -16.68
CA GLN A 263 -11.42 -15.21 -15.49
C GLN A 263 -10.90 -13.77 -15.37
N PRO A 264 -11.62 -12.76 -15.86
CA PRO A 264 -11.19 -11.38 -15.73
C PRO A 264 -11.36 -10.89 -14.28
N ILE A 265 -10.31 -10.25 -13.75
CA ILE A 265 -10.33 -9.56 -12.46
C ILE A 265 -9.83 -8.13 -12.68
N ILE A 266 -10.63 -7.16 -12.26
CA ILE A 266 -10.36 -5.75 -12.44
C ILE A 266 -9.94 -5.14 -11.12
N VAL A 267 -8.81 -4.46 -11.13
CA VAL A 267 -8.34 -3.64 -10.02
C VAL A 267 -8.55 -2.18 -10.40
N SER A 268 -9.30 -1.45 -9.57
CA SER A 268 -9.51 -0.01 -9.75
C SER A 268 -8.20 0.76 -9.80
N ARG A 269 -8.22 1.95 -10.40
CA ARG A 269 -7.06 2.84 -10.40
C ARG A 269 -6.57 3.13 -8.97
N TYR A 270 -5.26 3.13 -8.79
CA TYR A 270 -4.64 3.56 -7.53
C TYR A 270 -4.58 5.08 -7.40
N TYR A 271 -5.68 5.72 -6.99
CA TYR A 271 -5.70 7.19 -6.76
C TYR A 271 -4.75 7.66 -5.66
N PHE A 272 -4.40 6.77 -4.73
CA PHE A 272 -3.46 7.05 -3.64
C PHE A 272 -1.98 6.96 -4.08
N LEU A 273 -1.70 6.59 -5.33
CA LEU A 273 -0.36 6.34 -5.84
C LEU A 273 -0.12 7.07 -7.15
N ASP A 274 0.83 8.01 -7.16
CA ASP A 274 1.31 8.69 -8.37
C ASP A 274 2.83 8.73 -8.37
N SER A 275 3.44 7.95 -9.27
CA SER A 275 4.90 7.85 -9.37
C SER A 275 5.57 9.11 -9.92
N LYS A 276 4.88 9.91 -10.74
CA LYS A 276 5.39 11.17 -11.31
C LYS A 276 5.37 12.27 -10.26
N LYS A 277 4.27 12.37 -9.52
CA LYS A 277 4.10 13.37 -8.43
C LYS A 277 4.73 12.93 -7.11
N ARG A 278 5.26 11.70 -7.03
CA ARG A 278 5.81 11.10 -5.80
C ARG A 278 4.79 11.11 -4.67
N ILE A 279 3.58 10.64 -4.98
CA ILE A 279 2.48 10.49 -4.03
C ILE A 279 2.34 9.01 -3.73
N PHE A 280 2.35 8.67 -2.45
CA PHE A 280 1.95 7.37 -1.95
C PHE A 280 1.25 7.64 -0.62
N ASP A 281 -0.06 7.72 -0.64
CA ASP A 281 -0.89 8.04 0.52
C ASP A 281 -1.73 6.81 0.94
N PRO A 282 -2.33 6.85 2.15
CA PRO A 282 -3.39 5.92 2.51
C PRO A 282 -4.49 5.94 1.45
N GLY A 283 -5.13 4.80 1.23
CA GLY A 283 -6.11 4.73 0.16
C GLY A 283 -6.85 3.41 0.08
N PHE A 284 -7.80 3.41 -0.84
CA PHE A 284 -8.69 2.30 -1.09
C PHE A 284 -8.51 1.81 -2.52
N MET A 285 -8.55 0.49 -2.70
CA MET A 285 -8.62 -0.16 -4.01
C MET A 285 -9.80 -1.12 -4.03
N ASN A 286 -10.63 -1.01 -5.06
CA ASN A 286 -11.67 -2.00 -5.32
C ASN A 286 -11.14 -3.03 -6.31
N VAL A 287 -11.48 -4.28 -6.04
CA VAL A 287 -11.16 -5.42 -6.89
C VAL A 287 -12.45 -6.13 -7.21
N GLU A 288 -12.72 -6.34 -8.49
CA GLU A 288 -13.94 -7.01 -8.94
C GLU A 288 -13.61 -8.20 -9.82
N ILE A 289 -14.21 -9.34 -9.48
CA ILE A 289 -14.09 -10.58 -10.23
C ILE A 289 -15.29 -10.68 -11.17
N LEU A 290 -15.03 -10.63 -12.47
CA LEU A 290 -16.08 -10.65 -13.51
C LEU A 290 -16.49 -12.07 -13.87
N PRO A 291 -17.65 -12.28 -14.51
CA PRO A 291 -18.02 -13.59 -15.05
C PRO A 291 -16.94 -14.16 -15.97
N ALA A 292 -16.72 -15.47 -15.88
CA ALA A 292 -15.73 -16.15 -16.70
C ALA A 292 -16.16 -16.19 -18.18
N ILE A 293 -15.21 -15.98 -19.08
CA ILE A 293 -15.42 -16.02 -20.53
C ILE A 293 -15.05 -17.41 -21.03
N PRO A 294 -16.00 -18.18 -21.60
CA PRO A 294 -15.73 -19.52 -22.10
C PRO A 294 -14.81 -19.48 -23.33
N THR A 295 -13.93 -20.47 -23.43
CA THR A 295 -13.03 -20.67 -24.59
C THR A 295 -13.23 -22.03 -25.26
N THR A 296 -14.18 -22.82 -24.76
CA THR A 296 -14.50 -24.15 -25.31
C THR A 296 -14.96 -24.02 -26.75
N GLY A 297 -14.32 -24.77 -27.65
CA GLY A 297 -14.59 -24.75 -29.09
C GLY A 297 -13.89 -23.62 -29.84
N LEU A 298 -13.25 -22.67 -29.16
CA LEU A 298 -12.47 -21.62 -29.83
C LEU A 298 -11.14 -22.17 -30.35
N THR A 299 -10.70 -21.59 -31.46
CA THR A 299 -9.45 -21.89 -32.15
C THR A 299 -8.51 -20.68 -32.13
N ILE A 300 -7.30 -20.85 -32.65
CA ILE A 300 -6.32 -19.76 -32.76
C ILE A 300 -6.85 -18.62 -33.64
N ASP A 301 -7.71 -18.93 -34.61
CA ASP A 301 -8.30 -17.95 -35.52
C ASP A 301 -9.26 -17.00 -34.78
N ASP A 302 -9.86 -17.45 -33.68
CA ASP A 302 -10.75 -16.65 -32.82
C ASP A 302 -9.98 -15.73 -31.85
N MET A 303 -8.65 -15.88 -31.75
CA MET A 303 -7.85 -15.27 -30.69
C MET A 303 -7.90 -13.74 -30.70
N GLU A 304 -7.75 -13.11 -31.86
CA GLU A 304 -7.75 -11.64 -31.96
C GLU A 304 -9.09 -11.04 -31.53
N LYS A 305 -10.20 -11.69 -31.91
CA LYS A 305 -11.55 -11.30 -31.49
C LYS A 305 -11.72 -11.48 -29.98
N LEU A 306 -11.35 -12.65 -29.45
CA LEU A 306 -11.42 -12.94 -28.02
C LEU A 306 -10.60 -11.92 -27.20
N MET A 307 -9.40 -11.59 -27.67
CA MET A 307 -8.53 -10.59 -27.05
C MET A 307 -9.15 -9.20 -27.02
N THR A 308 -9.70 -8.77 -28.15
CA THR A 308 -10.32 -7.45 -28.30
C THR A 308 -11.57 -7.34 -27.44
N ASP A 309 -12.46 -8.33 -27.51
CA ASP A 309 -13.70 -8.36 -26.72
C ASP A 309 -13.40 -8.38 -25.22
N THR A 310 -12.45 -9.22 -24.80
CA THR A 310 -12.03 -9.30 -23.39
C THR A 310 -11.42 -7.98 -22.93
N ARG A 311 -10.54 -7.35 -23.72
CA ARG A 311 -9.99 -6.03 -23.39
C ARG A 311 -11.07 -4.98 -23.24
N ASN A 312 -12.05 -4.96 -24.14
CA ASN A 312 -13.14 -3.98 -24.10
C ASN A 312 -14.01 -4.15 -22.84
N ILE A 313 -14.36 -5.39 -22.50
CA ILE A 313 -15.08 -5.72 -21.26
C ILE A 313 -14.28 -5.25 -20.04
N MET A 314 -12.99 -5.61 -19.99
CA MET A 314 -12.12 -5.27 -18.86
C MET A 314 -11.90 -3.75 -18.75
N ASN A 315 -11.70 -3.06 -19.88
CA ASN A 315 -11.42 -1.62 -19.89
C ASN A 315 -12.64 -0.80 -19.47
N LYS A 316 -13.83 -1.15 -19.99
CA LYS A 316 -15.09 -0.51 -19.59
C LYS A 316 -15.28 -0.63 -18.08
N ARG A 317 -15.15 -1.85 -17.54
CA ARG A 317 -15.31 -2.03 -16.10
C ARG A 317 -14.20 -1.35 -15.29
N TYR A 318 -12.97 -1.33 -15.79
CA TYR A 318 -11.87 -0.60 -15.14
C TYR A 318 -12.19 0.88 -14.97
N GLN A 319 -12.78 1.53 -15.98
CA GLN A 319 -13.20 2.92 -15.90
C GLN A 319 -14.30 3.13 -14.85
N GLU A 320 -15.39 2.37 -14.96
CA GLU A 320 -16.53 2.46 -14.02
C GLU A 320 -16.11 2.17 -12.57
N LEU A 321 -15.34 1.10 -12.34
CA LEU A 321 -14.86 0.74 -11.00
C LEU A 321 -13.89 1.78 -10.44
N SER A 322 -13.11 2.43 -11.29
CA SER A 322 -12.23 3.51 -10.88
C SER A 322 -13.03 4.75 -10.46
N GLU A 323 -14.07 5.12 -11.21
CA GLU A 323 -14.99 6.20 -10.82
C GLU A 323 -15.70 5.92 -9.49
N GLU A 324 -16.24 4.71 -9.31
CA GLU A 324 -16.85 4.26 -8.04
C GLU A 324 -15.87 4.36 -6.87
N THR A 325 -14.61 3.98 -7.11
CA THR A 325 -13.53 4.05 -6.11
C THR A 325 -13.20 5.49 -5.77
N LEU A 326 -13.16 6.39 -6.76
CA LEU A 326 -12.90 7.80 -6.54
C LEU A 326 -13.98 8.45 -5.66
N VAL A 327 -15.26 8.15 -5.92
CA VAL A 327 -16.39 8.63 -5.10
C VAL A 327 -16.24 8.17 -3.64
N GLN A 328 -15.87 6.90 -3.43
CA GLN A 328 -15.63 6.37 -2.08
C GLN A 328 -14.46 7.05 -1.37
N VAL A 329 -13.35 7.31 -2.09
CA VAL A 329 -12.19 8.01 -1.55
C VAL A 329 -12.57 9.43 -1.11
N VAL A 330 -13.33 10.17 -1.93
CA VAL A 330 -13.79 11.52 -1.61
C VAL A 330 -14.71 11.50 -0.37
N ALA A 331 -15.62 10.52 -0.28
CA ALA A 331 -16.50 10.35 0.89
C ALA A 331 -15.76 9.97 2.19
N TRP A 332 -14.56 9.36 2.08
CA TRP A 332 -13.74 8.92 3.22
C TRP A 332 -12.81 9.99 3.79
N ILE A 333 -12.62 11.10 3.10
CA ILE A 333 -11.92 12.25 3.64
C ILE A 333 -12.83 12.82 4.74
N PRO A 334 -12.39 12.89 6.02
CA PRO A 334 -13.23 13.46 7.06
C PRO A 334 -13.52 14.91 6.69
N ALA A 335 -14.76 15.14 6.24
CA ALA A 335 -15.27 16.48 6.04
C ALA A 335 -15.17 17.20 7.39
N VAL A 336 -14.41 18.29 7.44
CA VAL A 336 -14.76 19.35 8.38
C VAL A 336 -16.06 19.92 7.85
N SER A 337 -17.18 19.34 8.27
CA SER A 337 -18.51 19.82 7.92
C SER A 337 -18.75 21.12 8.67
N ILE A 338 -18.59 22.24 7.98
CA ILE A 338 -19.07 23.52 8.49
C ILE A 338 -20.56 23.58 8.15
N LEU A 339 -21.41 23.24 9.13
CA LEU A 339 -22.84 23.49 9.09
C LEU A 339 -23.09 24.90 9.62
N THR A 340 -23.19 25.88 8.72
CA THR A 340 -23.65 27.23 9.09
C THR A 340 -25.12 27.38 8.71
N GLN A 341 -26.01 27.30 9.69
CA GLN A 341 -27.42 27.65 9.54
C GLN A 341 -27.61 29.15 9.80
N GLN A 342 -26.94 30.00 9.01
CA GLN A 342 -27.07 31.46 9.09
C GLN A 342 -27.49 32.00 7.73
N SER A 343 -28.49 32.89 7.72
CA SER A 343 -29.06 33.50 6.51
C SER A 343 -28.06 34.37 5.73
N GLN A 344 -26.94 34.77 6.35
CA GLN A 344 -25.84 35.50 5.74
C GLN A 344 -24.51 35.11 6.40
N CYS A 345 -23.50 34.74 5.61
CA CYS A 345 -22.13 34.54 6.09
C CYS A 345 -21.21 35.56 5.41
N LEU A 346 -20.71 36.50 6.22
CA LEU A 346 -19.73 37.52 5.81
C LEU A 346 -18.44 37.25 6.58
N SER A 347 -17.43 36.72 5.89
CA SER A 347 -16.11 36.48 6.50
C SER A 347 -15.01 37.12 5.66
N ASN A 348 -14.16 37.90 6.32
CA ASN A 348 -13.14 38.69 5.64
C ASN A 348 -11.95 37.84 5.14
N TYR A 349 -11.70 36.65 5.72
CA TYR A 349 -10.64 35.75 5.24
C TYR A 349 -10.81 34.35 5.85
N LEU A 350 -10.95 33.32 5.02
CA LEU A 350 -11.02 31.91 5.46
C LEU A 350 -9.85 31.13 4.86
N ASN A 351 -9.06 30.48 5.72
CA ASN A 351 -7.88 29.71 5.33
C ASN A 351 -7.99 28.28 5.89
N PHE A 352 -8.24 27.31 5.01
CA PHE A 352 -8.40 25.92 5.38
C PHE A 352 -7.20 25.09 4.93
N ARG A 353 -6.54 24.43 5.90
CA ARG A 353 -5.35 23.60 5.67
C ARG A 353 -5.66 22.15 5.29
N THR A 354 -6.88 21.69 5.50
CA THR A 354 -7.41 20.34 5.19
C THR A 354 -8.56 20.44 4.18
N ALA A 355 -8.98 19.32 3.58
CA ALA A 355 -10.17 19.28 2.75
C ALA A 355 -11.42 19.68 3.57
N VAL A 356 -12.28 20.50 2.99
CA VAL A 356 -13.48 21.02 3.66
C VAL A 356 -14.70 20.74 2.78
N SER A 357 -15.73 20.14 3.35
CA SER A 357 -17.05 20.08 2.74
C SER A 357 -17.90 21.16 3.39
N ILE A 358 -18.35 22.13 2.60
CA ILE A 358 -19.19 23.21 3.09
C ILE A 358 -20.63 22.89 2.68
N PHE A 359 -21.50 22.68 3.65
CA PHE A 359 -22.94 22.50 3.44
C PHE A 359 -23.61 23.86 3.68
N VAL A 360 -24.04 24.51 2.59
CA VAL A 360 -24.53 25.89 2.62
C VAL A 360 -25.99 25.91 2.17
N GLN A 361 -26.91 26.18 3.09
CA GLN A 361 -28.29 26.53 2.78
C GLN A 361 -28.47 28.04 3.02
N VAL A 362 -27.83 28.86 2.17
CA VAL A 362 -27.72 30.31 2.40
C VAL A 362 -28.16 31.07 1.15
N SER A 363 -28.99 32.08 1.33
CA SER A 363 -29.49 32.94 0.25
C SER A 363 -28.40 33.85 -0.35
N GLN A 364 -27.38 34.23 0.43
CA GLN A 364 -26.27 35.11 0.02
C GLN A 364 -24.96 34.76 0.75
N PHE A 365 -23.87 34.51 0.00
CA PHE A 365 -22.53 34.26 0.55
C PHE A 365 -21.50 35.21 -0.08
N SER A 366 -20.71 35.92 0.75
CA SER A 366 -19.71 36.89 0.29
C SER A 366 -18.45 36.84 1.18
N SER A 367 -17.27 36.77 0.54
CA SER A 367 -15.98 36.80 1.23
C SER A 367 -14.92 37.54 0.40
N SER A 368 -14.03 38.27 1.07
CA SER A 368 -12.92 39.01 0.43
C SER A 368 -11.72 38.14 0.05
N GLY A 369 -11.61 36.91 0.54
CA GLY A 369 -10.53 35.99 0.18
C GLY A 369 -10.67 34.58 0.77
N LEU A 370 -10.68 33.58 -0.11
CA LEU A 370 -10.74 32.16 0.23
C LEU A 370 -9.51 31.45 -0.33
N ASN A 371 -8.75 30.77 0.54
CA ASN A 371 -7.55 30.02 0.15
C ASN A 371 -7.68 28.55 0.58
N PHE A 372 -7.70 27.66 -0.41
CA PHE A 372 -7.88 26.23 -0.20
C PHE A 372 -6.67 25.44 -0.71
N ARG A 373 -6.11 24.57 0.13
CA ARG A 373 -4.88 23.84 -0.19
C ARG A 373 -5.07 22.44 -0.79
N LEU A 374 -6.18 21.73 -0.55
CA LEU A 374 -6.31 20.30 -0.87
C LEU A 374 -7.58 19.92 -1.67
N LEU A 375 -8.79 20.21 -1.19
CA LEU A 375 -10.05 19.93 -1.92
C LEU A 375 -11.21 20.70 -1.29
N VAL A 376 -12.17 21.18 -2.09
CA VAL A 376 -13.42 21.79 -1.60
C VAL A 376 -14.62 21.22 -2.34
N SER A 377 -15.60 20.75 -1.58
CA SER A 377 -16.93 20.38 -2.11
C SER A 377 -17.97 21.26 -1.47
N ILE A 378 -18.72 22.00 -2.28
CA ILE A 378 -19.82 22.86 -1.82
C ILE A 378 -21.13 22.20 -2.21
N PHE A 379 -21.97 21.92 -1.21
CA PHE A 379 -23.28 21.29 -1.38
C PHE A 379 -24.39 22.27 -0.96
N GLY A 380 -25.35 22.56 -1.86
CA GLY A 380 -26.51 23.41 -1.56
C GLY A 380 -27.12 24.16 -2.76
N SER A 381 -28.31 24.73 -2.58
CA SER A 381 -28.95 25.65 -3.55
C SER A 381 -28.58 27.10 -3.20
N MET A 382 -27.94 27.82 -4.11
CA MET A 382 -27.45 29.19 -3.86
C MET A 382 -27.97 30.17 -4.91
N SER A 383 -28.58 31.28 -4.45
CA SER A 383 -29.17 32.31 -5.31
C SER A 383 -28.23 33.44 -5.73
N HIS A 384 -27.15 33.69 -4.95
CA HIS A 384 -26.16 34.72 -5.24
C HIS A 384 -24.78 34.37 -4.65
N PHE A 385 -23.79 34.20 -5.52
CA PHE A 385 -22.40 33.86 -5.14
C PHE A 385 -21.41 34.88 -5.73
N SER A 386 -20.79 35.72 -4.89
CA SER A 386 -19.89 36.80 -5.32
C SER A 386 -18.60 36.84 -4.51
N TYR A 387 -17.45 37.02 -5.19
CA TYR A 387 -16.14 37.07 -4.54
C TYR A 387 -15.12 37.94 -5.29
N ARG A 388 -14.11 38.40 -4.54
CA ARG A 388 -13.03 39.25 -5.07
C ARG A 388 -11.88 38.46 -5.70
N CYS A 389 -11.47 37.35 -5.08
CA CYS A 389 -10.39 36.50 -5.59
C CYS A 389 -10.51 35.06 -5.06
N LEU A 390 -10.62 34.07 -5.96
CA LEU A 390 -10.63 32.63 -5.62
C LEU A 390 -9.37 31.96 -6.15
N ASN A 391 -8.64 31.29 -5.26
CA ASN A 391 -7.40 30.59 -5.58
C ASN A 391 -7.50 29.12 -5.14
N PHE A 392 -7.51 28.21 -6.12
CA PHE A 392 -7.62 26.77 -5.89
C PHE A 392 -6.34 26.05 -6.33
N ARG A 393 -5.76 25.24 -5.44
CA ARG A 393 -4.49 24.55 -5.74
C ARG A 393 -4.63 23.13 -6.31
N LEU A 394 -5.73 22.41 -6.07
CA LEU A 394 -5.84 21.00 -6.44
C LEU A 394 -7.17 20.66 -7.16
N GLU A 395 -8.35 20.85 -6.55
CA GLU A 395 -9.65 20.57 -7.20
C GLU A 395 -10.84 21.23 -6.48
N VAL A 396 -11.91 21.54 -7.23
CA VAL A 396 -13.18 22.11 -6.70
C VAL A 396 -14.35 21.43 -7.37
N SER A 397 -15.32 21.01 -6.56
CA SER A 397 -16.60 20.46 -7.04
C SER A 397 -17.78 21.24 -6.48
N PHE A 398 -18.64 21.74 -7.37
CA PHE A 398 -19.93 22.31 -7.02
C PHE A 398 -21.00 21.28 -7.34
N VAL A 399 -21.90 21.03 -6.38
CA VAL A 399 -23.03 20.11 -6.54
C VAL A 399 -24.29 20.79 -6.00
N GLY A 400 -25.15 21.27 -6.91
CA GLY A 400 -26.43 21.94 -6.58
C GLY A 400 -26.82 23.08 -7.54
N HIS A 401 -28.01 23.65 -7.34
CA HIS A 401 -28.55 24.71 -8.19
C HIS A 401 -27.87 26.06 -7.89
N LEU A 402 -27.25 26.68 -8.91
CA LEU A 402 -26.47 27.91 -8.77
C LEU A 402 -27.02 28.99 -9.72
N SER A 403 -27.65 30.03 -9.16
CA SER A 403 -28.06 31.22 -9.94
C SER A 403 -27.13 32.39 -9.62
N HIS A 404 -26.71 33.11 -10.68
CA HIS A 404 -25.85 34.31 -10.63
C HIS A 404 -24.49 34.14 -9.90
N PHE A 405 -23.46 33.83 -10.70
CA PHE A 405 -22.05 33.77 -10.29
C PHE A 405 -21.28 35.02 -10.74
N SER A 406 -20.52 35.66 -9.84
CA SER A 406 -19.69 36.83 -10.17
C SER A 406 -18.33 36.82 -9.46
N SER A 407 -17.27 37.13 -10.20
CA SER A 407 -15.88 37.00 -9.78
C SER A 407 -15.00 38.10 -10.33
N SER A 408 -14.16 38.71 -9.48
CA SER A 408 -13.14 39.66 -9.96
C SER A 408 -11.82 38.99 -10.38
N CYS A 409 -11.49 37.79 -9.87
CA CYS A 409 -10.27 37.06 -10.21
C CYS A 409 -10.39 35.55 -9.92
N LEU A 410 -10.04 34.71 -10.91
CA LEU A 410 -10.07 33.24 -10.87
C LEU A 410 -8.70 32.68 -11.22
N ILE A 411 -8.11 31.86 -10.34
CA ILE A 411 -6.81 31.21 -10.57
C ILE A 411 -6.95 29.69 -10.38
N PHE A 412 -6.79 28.93 -11.46
CA PHE A 412 -6.89 27.46 -11.51
C PHE A 412 -5.54 26.82 -11.87
N ARG A 413 -5.23 25.63 -11.33
CA ARG A 413 -3.95 24.94 -11.63
C ARG A 413 -4.00 23.41 -11.81
N PRO A 414 -5.12 22.68 -11.62
CA PRO A 414 -5.32 21.62 -12.62
C PRO A 414 -6.75 21.29 -13.09
N VAL A 415 -7.81 21.25 -12.26
CA VAL A 415 -9.15 20.76 -12.71
C VAL A 415 -10.30 21.44 -11.95
N VAL A 416 -11.41 21.72 -12.66
CA VAL A 416 -12.70 22.18 -12.11
C VAL A 416 -13.78 21.25 -12.65
N SER A 417 -14.59 20.66 -11.77
CA SER A 417 -15.77 19.88 -12.16
C SER A 417 -17.03 20.54 -11.60
N ILE A 418 -17.85 21.09 -12.48
CA ILE A 418 -19.13 21.72 -12.12
C ILE A 418 -20.23 20.72 -12.47
N PHE A 419 -20.93 20.23 -11.45
CA PHE A 419 -22.16 19.45 -11.62
C PHE A 419 -23.33 20.38 -11.26
N VAL A 420 -23.92 21.00 -12.28
CA VAL A 420 -25.13 21.82 -12.15
C VAL A 420 -26.35 20.93 -12.11
#